data_AF-A0A1V2Q618-F1
#
_entry.id   AF-A0A1V2Q618-F1
#
_cell.length_a   1.000
_cell.length_b   1.000
_cell.length_c   1.000
_cell.angle_alpha   90.00
_cell.angle_beta   90.00
_cell.angle_gamma   90.00
#
_symmetry.space_group_name_H-M   'P 1'
#
loop_
_entity.id
_entity.type
_entity.pdbx_description
1 polymer ?
#
loop_
_entity_poly.entity_id
_entity_poly.type
_entity_poly.pdbx_seq_one_letter_code
_entity_poly.pdbx_strand_id
1 'polypeptide(L)'
;MNDRVAMLRGNTVYRIHWELGTDVLIGVCHCGAEHESEDPIELWEWLLAHPEGHEPPAADRQPDQPPADQPPADREPVVDRQPVGAQA
;
A
#
# COMPACT_ATOMS: atom_id res chain seq x y z
N MET A 1 -8.38 -10.93 -22.67
CA MET A 1 -7.54 -9.73 -22.77
C MET A 1 -8.20 -8.60 -21.99
N ASN A 2 -8.09 -8.59 -20.66
CA ASN A 2 -8.38 -7.43 -19.81
C ASN A 2 -7.94 -7.71 -18.37
N ASP A 3 -6.64 -7.95 -18.21
CA ASP A 3 -5.93 -7.73 -16.96
C ASP A 3 -5.25 -6.37 -17.06
N ARG A 4 -6.06 -5.32 -17.23
CA ARG A 4 -5.57 -3.95 -17.44
C ARG A 4 -5.01 -3.45 -16.11
N VAL A 5 -3.69 -3.59 -15.97
CA VAL A 5 -2.82 -2.93 -15.00
C VAL A 5 -3.35 -3.01 -13.56
N ALA A 6 -2.96 -4.06 -12.84
CA ALA A 6 -2.99 -3.99 -11.38
C ALA A 6 -2.21 -2.74 -10.96
N MET A 7 -2.92 -1.74 -10.41
CA MET A 7 -2.31 -0.49 -9.97
C MET A 7 -1.24 -0.80 -8.94
N LEU A 8 0.02 -0.48 -9.27
CA LEU A 8 1.15 -0.66 -8.36
C LEU A 8 0.87 0.14 -7.07
N ARG A 9 1.20 -0.44 -5.91
CA ARG A 9 1.04 0.16 -4.58
C ARG A 9 2.29 -0.15 -3.76
N GLY A 10 2.52 0.63 -2.69
CA GLY A 10 3.63 0.45 -1.77
C GLY A 10 4.44 1.72 -1.56
N ASN A 11 5.36 1.67 -0.61
CA ASN A 11 6.22 2.79 -0.19
C ASN A 11 7.35 3.13 -1.18
N THR A 12 7.50 2.36 -2.26
CA THR A 12 8.47 2.60 -3.33
C THR A 12 7.81 3.02 -4.65
N VAL A 13 6.49 3.24 -4.63
CA VAL A 13 5.73 3.61 -5.84
C VAL A 13 5.38 5.08 -5.77
N TYR A 14 5.98 5.85 -6.69
CA TYR A 14 5.65 7.24 -6.96
C TYR A 14 4.81 7.31 -8.23
N ARG A 15 3.80 8.19 -8.27
CA ARG A 15 2.94 8.37 -9.44
C ARG A 15 3.11 9.77 -9.97
N ILE A 16 3.31 9.88 -11.28
CA ILE A 16 3.43 11.16 -11.96
C ILE A 16 2.53 11.12 -13.18
N HIS A 17 1.77 12.17 -13.39
CA HIS A 17 0.94 12.37 -14.57
C HIS A 17 0.96 13.84 -14.98
N TRP A 18 0.68 14.11 -16.24
CA TRP A 18 0.58 15.47 -16.75
C TRP A 18 -0.83 16.01 -16.61
N GLU A 19 -0.95 17.29 -16.28
CA GLU A 19 -2.20 18.03 -16.47
C GLU A 19 -2.40 18.28 -17.97
N LEU A 20 -3.58 17.91 -18.47
CA LEU A 20 -3.88 17.96 -19.89
C LEU A 20 -3.88 19.39 -20.44
N GLY A 21 -3.12 19.61 -21.51
CA GLY A 21 -3.03 20.92 -22.18
C GLY A 21 -2.03 21.88 -21.54
N THR A 22 -1.24 21.40 -20.57
CA THR A 22 -0.17 22.17 -19.92
C THR A 22 1.13 21.36 -19.91
N ASP A 23 2.22 21.99 -19.51
CA ASP A 23 3.48 21.31 -19.19
C ASP A 23 3.60 20.97 -17.69
N VAL A 24 2.50 21.09 -16.92
CA VAL A 24 2.47 20.80 -15.49
C VAL A 24 2.45 19.29 -15.23
N LEU A 25 3.34 18.84 -14.35
CA LEU A 25 3.38 17.50 -13.79
C LEU A 25 2.73 17.50 -12.41
N ILE A 26 1.88 16.51 -12.16
CA ILE A 26 1.27 16.23 -10.88
C ILE A 26 1.92 14.96 -10.31
N GLY A 27 2.73 15.13 -9.27
CA GLY A 27 3.38 14.05 -8.54
C GLY A 27 2.61 13.65 -7.30
N VAL A 28 2.47 12.35 -7.06
CA VAL A 28 1.85 11.78 -5.86
C VAL A 28 2.86 10.88 -5.16
N CYS A 29 3.24 11.28 -3.95
CA CYS A 29 4.13 10.51 -3.08
C CYS A 29 3.42 9.22 -2.59
N HIS A 30 4.19 8.23 -2.14
CA HIS A 30 3.63 7.02 -1.56
C HIS A 30 2.81 7.26 -0.28
N CYS A 31 3.01 8.41 0.39
CA CYS A 31 2.19 8.84 1.54
C CYS A 31 0.87 9.49 1.15
N GLY A 32 0.63 9.73 -0.14
CA GLY A 32 -0.57 10.38 -0.67
C GLY A 32 -0.48 11.89 -0.81
N ALA A 33 0.63 12.53 -0.40
CA ALA A 33 0.84 13.96 -0.66
C ALA A 33 0.97 14.21 -2.18
N GLU A 34 0.43 15.34 -2.64
CA GLU A 34 0.44 15.77 -4.03
C GLU A 34 1.25 17.07 -4.18
N HIS A 35 1.98 17.21 -5.28
CA HIS A 35 2.72 18.42 -5.64
C HIS A 35 2.69 18.64 -7.15
N GLU A 36 2.67 19.90 -7.56
CA GLU A 36 2.59 20.34 -8.95
C GLU A 36 3.86 21.09 -9.32
N SER A 37 4.45 20.76 -10.47
CA SER A 37 5.59 21.49 -11.01
C SER A 37 5.70 21.32 -12.52
N GLU A 38 6.14 22.37 -13.22
CA GLU A 38 6.54 22.29 -14.62
C GLU A 38 8.00 21.77 -14.79
N ASP A 39 8.79 21.76 -13.71
CA ASP A 39 10.16 21.25 -13.71
C ASP A 39 10.20 19.78 -13.22
N PRO A 40 10.55 18.82 -14.10
CA PRO A 40 10.66 17.42 -13.70
C PRO A 40 11.69 17.18 -12.59
N ILE A 41 12.78 17.95 -12.53
CA ILE A 41 13.83 17.75 -11.53
C ILE A 41 13.31 18.16 -10.16
N GLU A 42 12.70 19.35 -10.05
CA GLU A 42 12.09 19.84 -8.82
C GLU A 42 11.04 18.83 -8.30
N LEU A 43 10.19 18.30 -9.18
CA LEU A 43 9.19 17.31 -8.77
C LEU A 43 9.83 16.02 -8.23
N TRP A 44 10.88 15.51 -8.86
CA TRP A 44 11.59 14.33 -8.39
C TRP A 44 12.33 14.57 -7.08
N GLU A 45 12.96 15.73 -6.93
CA GLU A 45 13.59 16.15 -5.67
C GLU A 45 12.56 16.17 -4.55
N TRP A 46 11.38 16.75 -4.79
CA TRP A 46 10.28 16.75 -3.82
C TRP A 46 9.81 15.33 -3.47
N LEU A 47 9.55 14.46 -4.46
CA LEU A 47 9.07 13.09 -4.23
C LEU A 47 10.05 12.23 -3.43
N LEU A 48 11.36 12.41 -3.66
CA LEU A 48 12.42 11.64 -3.01
C LEU A 48 12.84 12.22 -1.65
N ALA A 49 12.49 13.48 -1.37
CA ALA A 49 12.79 14.12 -0.09
C ALA A 49 11.96 13.61 1.08
N HIS A 50 10.94 12.75 0.84
CA HIS A 50 10.11 12.19 1.92
C HIS A 50 10.98 11.61 3.06
N PRO A 51 10.73 11.97 4.33
CA PRO A 51 9.58 12.70 4.87
C PRO A 51 9.72 14.23 4.95
N GLU A 52 10.80 14.81 4.42
CA GLU A 52 11.03 16.25 4.47
C GLU A 52 10.05 17.00 3.56
N GLY A 53 9.40 18.03 4.11
CA GLY A 53 8.46 18.88 3.37
C GLY A 53 7.05 18.28 3.18
N HIS A 54 6.84 16.99 3.45
CA HIS A 54 5.51 16.38 3.43
C HIS A 54 5.49 15.05 4.20
N GLU A 55 4.65 15.01 5.23
CA GLU A 55 4.40 13.81 6.04
C GLU A 55 3.03 13.21 5.71
N PRO A 56 2.76 11.94 6.06
CA PRO A 56 1.44 11.37 5.89
C PRO A 56 0.40 12.21 6.65
N PRO A 57 -0.76 12.54 6.04
CA PRO A 57 -1.84 13.17 6.80
C PRO A 57 -2.22 12.28 7.99
N ALA A 58 -2.53 12.90 9.14
CA ALA A 58 -2.82 12.20 10.40
C ALA A 58 -4.09 11.30 10.38
N ALA A 59 -4.77 11.18 9.25
CA ALA A 59 -5.86 10.25 8.97
C ALA A 59 -5.57 9.66 7.58
N ASP A 60 -5.30 8.36 7.39
CA ASP A 60 -6.05 7.21 7.86
C ASP A 60 -5.14 6.08 8.38
N ARG A 61 -4.99 5.96 9.70
CA ARG A 61 -4.88 4.62 10.29
C ARG A 61 -6.25 3.99 10.11
N GLN A 62 -6.42 3.09 9.14
CA GLN A 62 -7.63 2.27 9.07
C GLN A 62 -7.87 1.67 10.48
N PRO A 63 -9.02 1.95 11.14
CA PRO A 63 -9.31 1.42 12.48
C PRO A 63 -9.32 -0.11 12.55
N ASP A 64 -9.28 -0.78 11.39
CA ASP A 64 -9.44 -2.22 11.20
C ASP A 64 -8.19 -2.93 10.65
N GLN A 65 -7.01 -2.31 10.66
CA GLN A 65 -5.76 -3.06 10.42
C GLN A 65 -5.29 -3.71 11.73
N PRO A 66 -5.44 -5.04 11.91
CA PRO A 66 -4.77 -5.71 13.01
C PRO A 66 -3.25 -5.51 12.88
N PRO A 67 -2.52 -5.32 13.98
CA PRO A 67 -1.08 -5.15 13.94
C PRO A 67 -0.45 -6.34 13.21
N ALA A 68 0.39 -6.06 12.21
CA ALA A 68 1.04 -7.05 11.35
C ALA A 68 2.10 -7.92 12.06
N ASP A 69 2.01 -8.04 13.39
CA ASP A 69 3.00 -8.71 14.25
C ASP A 69 2.33 -9.53 15.37
N GLN A 70 1.10 -10.01 15.16
CA GLN A 70 0.52 -11.03 16.03
C GLN A 70 0.71 -12.41 15.38
N PRO A 71 1.50 -13.32 15.98
CA PRO A 71 1.48 -14.72 15.56
C PRO A 71 0.04 -15.26 15.71
N PRO A 72 -0.44 -16.11 14.80
CA PRO A 72 -1.82 -16.60 14.85
C PRO A 72 -2.07 -17.28 16.20
N ALA A 73 -2.96 -16.69 17.00
CA ALA A 73 -3.43 -17.30 18.24
C ALA A 73 -4.14 -18.61 17.90
N ASP A 74 -3.67 -19.67 18.55
CA ASP A 74 -4.28 -21.00 18.69
C ASP A 74 -4.97 -21.58 17.45
N ARG A 75 -4.17 -22.19 16.58
CA ARG A 75 -4.65 -23.37 15.83
C ARG A 75 -4.62 -24.55 16.79
N GLU A 76 -5.77 -24.85 17.41
CA GLU A 76 -5.94 -26.10 18.16
C GLU A 76 -5.61 -27.29 17.24
N PRO A 77 -4.80 -28.27 17.69
CA PRO A 77 -4.50 -29.43 16.87
C PRO A 77 -5.79 -30.24 16.70
N VAL A 78 -6.21 -30.42 15.45
CA VAL A 78 -7.28 -31.35 15.11
C VAL A 78 -6.83 -32.76 15.54
N VAL A 79 -7.31 -33.22 16.69
CA VAL A 79 -7.07 -34.60 17.12
C VAL A 79 -8.01 -35.49 16.30
N ASP A 80 -7.43 -36.24 15.38
CA ASP A 80 -8.14 -37.19 14.53
C ASP A 80 -8.68 -38.32 15.44
N ARG A 81 -9.99 -38.30 15.74
CA ARG A 81 -10.61 -39.35 16.56
C ARG A 81 -10.92 -40.55 15.67
N GLN A 82 -10.07 -41.56 15.75
CA GLN A 82 -10.20 -42.84 15.06
C GLN A 82 -11.51 -43.57 15.45
N PRO A 83 -12.26 -44.17 14.49
CA PRO A 83 -13.51 -44.87 14.81
C PRO A 83 -13.22 -46.18 15.54
N VAL A 84 -13.93 -46.42 16.64
CA VAL A 84 -13.92 -47.70 17.37
C VAL A 84 -14.50 -48.80 16.47
N GLY A 85 -13.68 -49.80 16.18
CA GLY A 85 -14.04 -50.96 15.37
C GLY A 85 -15.15 -51.78 16.02
N ALA A 86 -16.11 -52.18 15.19
CA ALA A 86 -17.10 -53.19 15.49
C ALA A 86 -16.45 -54.59 15.58
N GLN A 87 -16.63 -55.27 16.70
CA GLN A 87 -16.53 -56.74 16.88
C GLN A 87 -17.47 -57.07 18.06
N ALA A 88 -18.32 -58.08 18.09
CA ALA A 88 -18.69 -59.17 17.18
C ALA A 88 -20.14 -59.59 17.49
#